data_AF-A0A842JX80-F1
#
_entry.id   AF-A0A842JX80-F1
#
_cell.length_a   1.000
_cell.length_b   1.000
_cell.length_c   1.000
_cell.angle_alpha   90.00
_cell.angle_beta   90.00
_cell.angle_gamma   90.00
#
_symmetry.space_group_name_H-M   'P 1'
#
loop_
_entity.id
_entity.type
_entity.pdbx_description
1 polymer ?
#
loop_
_entity_poly.entity_id
_entity_poly.type
_entity_poly.pdbx_seq_one_letter_code
_entity_poly.pdbx_strand_id
1 'polypeptide(L)'
;MITDELRLLPARAAQFIRRHRVHEDSAPETGFSVLDVLVHCAPVRGDAFVVFQLLSRRALPGSGILDRGALDDALGVLDSFAVTEDECTETFGPNWPDVIEHAVDAAALLHDRLRELGAASGTVDSRRRLAAWACARDAAWASGRIKSWYRAQDAAWERCHMDERTLREDERLCANLATAVRDAAAALAVADLVGSDDFTRSHFETLLEPWRLCSPGGASTRTRALHR
;
A
#
# COMPACT_ATOMS: atom_id res chain seq x y z
N MET A 1 -13.19 2.77 -6.42
CA MET A 1 -13.17 3.13 -7.87
C MET A 1 -11.72 3.16 -8.32
N ILE A 2 -11.36 2.45 -9.40
CA ILE A 2 -9.99 2.51 -9.93
C ILE A 2 -9.78 3.87 -10.61
N THR A 3 -8.78 4.63 -10.14
CA THR A 3 -8.43 5.94 -10.69
C THR A 3 -7.65 5.80 -11.99
N ASP A 4 -7.66 6.85 -12.83
CA ASP A 4 -6.84 6.86 -14.04
C ASP A 4 -5.34 6.87 -13.71
N GLU A 5 -4.96 7.40 -12.54
CA GLU A 5 -3.60 7.35 -12.02
C GLU A 5 -3.13 5.92 -11.82
N LEU A 6 -3.92 5.08 -11.13
CA LEU A 6 -3.61 3.65 -10.96
C LEU A 6 -3.54 2.92 -12.31
N ARG A 7 -4.46 3.21 -13.24
CA ARG A 7 -4.49 2.55 -14.56
C ARG A 7 -3.27 2.88 -15.42
N LEU A 8 -2.80 4.11 -15.38
CA LEU A 8 -1.72 4.59 -16.26
C LEU A 8 -0.33 4.35 -15.66
N LEU A 9 -0.22 4.09 -14.36
CA LEU A 9 1.06 3.99 -13.68
C LEU A 9 2.00 2.91 -14.25
N PRO A 10 1.54 1.68 -14.59
CA PRO A 10 2.41 0.69 -15.24
C PRO A 10 3.01 1.20 -16.56
N ALA A 11 2.20 1.83 -17.41
CA ALA A 11 2.65 2.37 -18.69
C ALA A 11 3.62 3.55 -18.52
N ARG A 12 3.38 4.42 -17.52
CA ARG A 12 4.31 5.52 -17.18
C ARG A 12 5.66 4.98 -16.69
N ALA A 13 5.65 3.96 -15.84
CA ALA A 13 6.85 3.29 -15.37
C ALA A 13 7.63 2.64 -16.53
N ALA A 14 6.95 1.95 -17.44
CA ALA A 14 7.59 1.38 -18.63
C ALA A 14 8.21 2.46 -19.53
N GLN A 15 7.54 3.60 -19.71
CA GLN A 15 8.08 4.73 -20.46
C GLN A 15 9.30 5.35 -19.77
N PHE A 16 9.28 5.45 -18.44
CA PHE A 16 10.41 5.93 -17.64
C PHE A 16 11.64 5.05 -17.84
N ILE A 17 11.49 3.73 -17.70
CA ILE A 17 12.57 2.76 -17.90
C ILE A 17 13.18 2.90 -19.30
N ARG A 18 12.35 2.98 -20.34
CA ARG A 18 12.82 3.15 -21.73
C ARG A 18 13.62 4.43 -21.95
N ARG A 19 13.21 5.55 -21.35
CA ARG A 19 13.95 6.83 -21.48
C ARG A 19 15.32 6.76 -20.81
N HIS A 20 15.42 6.13 -19.65
CA HIS A 20 16.68 6.02 -18.90
C HIS A 20 17.66 5.04 -19.57
N ARG A 21 17.16 4.01 -20.26
CA ARG A 21 17.97 3.11 -21.11
C ARG A 21 18.69 3.83 -22.24
N VAL A 22 18.11 4.91 -22.79
CA VAL A 22 18.68 5.66 -23.93
C VAL A 22 19.81 6.60 -23.50
N HIS A 23 19.90 6.95 -22.21
CA HIS A 23 20.88 7.91 -21.67
C HIS A 23 22.13 7.27 -21.03
N GLU A 24 22.36 5.96 -21.21
CA GLU A 24 23.47 5.22 -20.57
C GLU A 24 24.88 5.45 -21.16
N ASP A 25 25.10 6.37 -22.10
CA ASP A 25 26.47 6.89 -22.36
C ASP A 25 26.97 7.78 -21.19
N SER A 26 26.17 7.95 -20.12
CA SER A 26 26.51 8.71 -18.92
C SER A 26 25.78 8.19 -17.66
N ALA A 27 25.63 6.87 -17.48
CA ALA A 27 24.85 6.34 -16.36
C ALA A 27 25.59 6.46 -15.01
N PRO A 28 24.98 7.01 -13.95
CA PRO A 28 25.35 6.65 -12.60
C PRO A 28 24.86 5.22 -12.31
N GLU A 29 25.63 4.49 -11.48
CA GLU A 29 25.41 3.12 -10.98
C GLU A 29 24.11 2.91 -10.16
N THR A 30 23.07 3.71 -10.38
CA THR A 30 21.79 3.62 -9.65
C THR A 30 20.83 2.67 -10.37
N GLY A 31 20.93 1.38 -10.06
CA GLY A 31 19.92 0.42 -10.45
C GLY A 31 18.65 0.60 -9.61
N PHE A 32 17.53 0.89 -10.26
CA PHE A 32 16.22 1.05 -9.61
C PHE A 32 15.50 -0.30 -9.51
N SER A 33 14.76 -0.54 -8.43
CA SER A 33 13.75 -1.60 -8.40
C SER A 33 12.49 -1.16 -9.16
N VAL A 34 11.60 -2.09 -9.53
CA VAL A 34 10.29 -1.75 -10.12
C VAL A 34 9.49 -0.83 -9.19
N LEU A 35 9.55 -1.08 -7.88
CA LEU A 35 8.86 -0.27 -6.89
C LEU A 35 9.41 1.17 -6.87
N ASP A 36 10.73 1.36 -6.94
CA ASP A 36 11.33 2.70 -6.97
C ASP A 36 10.89 3.49 -8.21
N VAL A 37 10.81 2.81 -9.36
CA VAL A 37 10.30 3.42 -10.60
C VAL A 37 8.83 3.80 -10.45
N LEU A 38 8.00 2.93 -9.89
CA LEU A 38 6.57 3.21 -9.66
C LEU A 38 6.41 4.40 -8.70
N VAL A 39 7.15 4.43 -7.59
CA VAL A 39 7.13 5.54 -6.63
C VAL A 39 7.54 6.84 -7.29
N HIS A 40 8.54 6.82 -8.18
CA HIS A 40 8.96 8.00 -8.92
C HIS A 40 7.91 8.51 -9.91
N CYS A 41 7.13 7.60 -10.52
CA CYS A 41 6.13 7.95 -11.53
C CYS A 41 4.74 8.26 -10.94
N ALA A 42 4.52 7.93 -9.67
CA ALA A 42 3.22 8.07 -9.02
C ALA A 42 3.04 9.47 -8.40
N PRO A 43 1.83 10.07 -8.48
CA PRO A 43 1.55 11.32 -7.79
C PRO A 43 1.54 11.15 -6.26
N VAL A 44 1.10 9.99 -5.77
CA VAL A 44 1.12 9.61 -4.36
C VAL A 44 1.74 8.23 -4.22
N ARG A 45 2.55 8.01 -3.17
CA ARG A 45 3.23 6.72 -2.94
C ARG A 45 2.27 5.53 -2.83
N GLY A 46 1.06 5.76 -2.32
CA GLY A 46 0.04 4.72 -2.20
C GLY A 46 -0.37 4.13 -3.55
N ASP A 47 -0.40 4.93 -4.62
CA ASP A 47 -0.68 4.43 -5.97
C ASP A 47 0.40 3.43 -6.42
N ALA A 48 1.68 3.75 -6.13
CA ALA A 48 2.81 2.88 -6.44
C ALA A 48 2.75 1.57 -5.66
N PHE A 49 2.40 1.62 -4.37
CA PHE A 49 2.30 0.43 -3.52
C PHE A 49 1.17 -0.49 -3.97
N VAL A 50 -0.01 0.08 -4.27
CA VAL A 50 -1.13 -0.67 -4.84
C VAL A 50 -0.73 -1.36 -6.14
N VAL A 51 -0.16 -0.61 -7.10
CA VAL A 51 0.24 -1.16 -8.40
C VAL A 51 1.36 -2.19 -8.26
N PHE A 52 2.30 -1.99 -7.35
CA PHE A 52 3.35 -2.97 -7.08
C PHE A 52 2.80 -4.29 -6.54
N GLN A 53 1.81 -4.26 -5.64
CA GLN A 53 1.16 -5.48 -5.13
C GLN A 53 0.33 -6.20 -6.20
N LEU A 54 -0.32 -5.45 -7.09
CA LEU A 54 -1.00 -5.99 -8.26
C LEU A 54 0.01 -6.71 -9.19
N LEU A 55 1.12 -6.05 -9.54
CA LEU A 55 2.14 -6.61 -10.42
C LEU A 55 2.90 -7.79 -9.78
N SER A 56 3.08 -7.79 -8.46
CA SER A 56 3.78 -8.86 -7.72
C SER A 56 3.08 -10.22 -7.80
N ARG A 57 1.81 -10.25 -8.24
CA ARG A 57 1.11 -11.49 -8.63
C ARG A 57 1.64 -12.10 -9.92
N ARG A 58 2.15 -11.29 -10.84
CA ARG A 58 2.55 -11.66 -12.19
C ARG A 58 4.01 -12.12 -12.28
N ALA A 59 4.57 -12.57 -11.15
CA ALA A 59 5.96 -13.04 -11.05
C ALA A 59 6.97 -12.00 -11.57
N LEU A 60 6.79 -10.73 -11.17
CA LEU A 60 7.83 -9.72 -11.38
C LEU A 60 9.19 -10.27 -10.88
N PRO A 61 10.30 -10.01 -11.59
CA PRO A 61 11.62 -10.22 -11.03
C PRO A 61 11.64 -9.50 -9.68
N GLY A 62 12.06 -10.20 -8.62
CA GLY A 62 11.79 -9.83 -7.23
C GLY A 62 12.21 -8.40 -6.87
N SER A 63 11.87 -7.94 -5.66
CA SER A 63 12.08 -6.57 -5.15
C SER A 63 13.53 -6.06 -5.11
N GLY A 64 14.47 -6.77 -5.74
CA GLY A 64 15.85 -6.35 -5.92
C GLY A 64 16.02 -5.33 -7.05
N ILE A 65 17.24 -4.83 -7.15
CA ILE A 65 17.68 -3.95 -8.22
C ILE A 65 17.48 -4.64 -9.58
N LEU A 66 16.87 -3.94 -10.53
CA LEU A 66 16.73 -4.44 -11.90
C LEU A 66 18.12 -4.53 -12.55
N ASP A 67 18.62 -5.75 -12.74
CA ASP A 67 19.73 -6.00 -13.65
C ASP A 67 19.25 -5.96 -15.11
N ARG A 68 20.20 -6.01 -16.06
CA ARG A 68 19.90 -5.87 -17.49
C ARG A 68 19.00 -7.00 -18.03
N GLY A 69 19.02 -8.20 -17.44
CA GLY A 69 18.14 -9.30 -17.83
C GLY A 69 16.73 -9.16 -17.25
N ALA A 70 16.63 -8.76 -15.98
CA ALA A 70 15.38 -8.47 -15.30
C ALA A 70 14.63 -7.26 -15.89
N LEU A 71 15.33 -6.36 -16.57
CA LEU A 71 14.74 -5.15 -17.15
C LEU A 71 13.76 -5.43 -18.30
N ASP A 72 14.13 -6.30 -19.24
CA ASP A 72 13.27 -6.65 -20.38
C ASP A 72 12.05 -7.45 -19.90
N ASP A 73 12.22 -8.33 -18.90
CA ASP A 73 11.12 -9.04 -18.24
C ASP A 73 10.17 -8.06 -17.52
N ALA A 74 10.72 -7.10 -16.77
CA ALA A 74 9.92 -6.07 -16.10
C ALA A 74 9.15 -5.19 -17.10
N LEU A 75 9.77 -4.81 -18.22
CA LEU A 75 9.08 -4.09 -19.30
C LEU A 75 7.93 -4.91 -19.90
N GLY A 76 8.17 -6.19 -20.20
CA GLY A 76 7.13 -7.08 -20.72
C GLY A 76 5.93 -7.22 -19.78
N VAL A 77 6.17 -7.31 -18.47
CA VAL A 77 5.10 -7.31 -17.47
C VAL A 77 4.41 -5.95 -17.44
N LEU A 78 5.13 -4.84 -17.33
CA LEU A 78 4.54 -3.50 -17.23
C LEU A 78 3.71 -3.09 -18.46
N ASP A 79 4.14 -3.46 -19.67
CA ASP A 79 3.43 -3.13 -20.91
C ASP A 79 2.16 -3.96 -21.10
N SER A 80 2.16 -5.21 -20.64
CA SER A 80 1.01 -6.11 -20.78
C SER A 80 0.03 -5.99 -19.63
N PHE A 81 0.41 -5.34 -18.53
CA PHE A 81 -0.41 -5.26 -17.33
C PHE A 81 -1.47 -4.16 -17.42
N ALA A 82 -2.72 -4.56 -17.19
CA ALA A 82 -3.85 -3.66 -17.04
C ALA A 82 -4.43 -3.76 -15.63
N VAL A 83 -4.61 -2.62 -14.97
CA VAL A 83 -5.30 -2.56 -13.67
C VAL A 83 -6.80 -2.71 -13.91
N THR A 84 -7.35 -3.86 -13.54
CA THR A 84 -8.77 -4.19 -13.68
C THR A 84 -9.41 -4.50 -12.32
N GLU A 85 -10.73 -4.47 -12.25
CA GLU A 85 -11.46 -4.83 -11.02
C GLU A 85 -11.24 -6.30 -10.64
N ASP A 86 -11.09 -7.19 -11.63
CA ASP A 86 -10.76 -8.59 -11.41
C ASP A 86 -9.37 -8.74 -10.78
N GLU A 87 -8.35 -8.05 -11.29
CA GLU A 87 -7.01 -8.03 -10.69
C GLU A 87 -7.05 -7.49 -9.27
N CYS A 88 -7.80 -6.41 -9.01
CA CYS A 88 -7.97 -5.86 -7.68
C CYS A 88 -8.67 -6.85 -6.73
N THR A 89 -9.74 -7.49 -7.19
CA THR A 89 -10.51 -8.48 -6.42
C THR A 89 -9.65 -9.69 -6.08
N GLU A 90 -8.91 -10.23 -7.06
CA GLU A 90 -8.03 -11.35 -6.80
C GLU A 90 -6.89 -10.97 -5.84
N THR A 91 -6.37 -9.74 -5.93
CA THR A 91 -5.23 -9.27 -5.13
C THR A 91 -5.61 -8.98 -3.70
N PHE A 92 -6.65 -8.17 -3.48
CA PHE A 92 -7.01 -7.63 -2.17
C PHE A 92 -8.29 -8.23 -1.59
N GLY A 93 -9.01 -9.05 -2.36
CA GLY A 93 -10.28 -9.64 -1.95
C GLY A 93 -11.49 -8.78 -2.32
N PRO A 94 -12.70 -9.13 -1.83
CA PRO A 94 -13.94 -8.47 -2.21
C PRO A 94 -14.01 -6.99 -1.77
N ASN A 95 -13.31 -6.62 -0.70
CA ASN A 95 -13.27 -5.24 -0.19
C ASN A 95 -12.10 -4.43 -0.78
N TRP A 96 -11.59 -4.81 -1.95
CA TRP A 96 -10.49 -4.09 -2.61
C TRP A 96 -10.72 -2.57 -2.76
N PRO A 97 -11.96 -2.03 -2.96
CA PRO A 97 -12.14 -0.60 -3.09
C PRO A 97 -11.69 0.16 -1.85
N ASP A 98 -12.06 -0.33 -0.66
CA ASP A 98 -11.73 0.30 0.62
C ASP A 98 -10.22 0.17 0.93
N VAL A 99 -9.62 -0.95 0.54
CA VAL A 99 -8.16 -1.18 0.69
C VAL A 99 -7.37 -0.18 -0.15
N ILE A 100 -7.75 0.01 -1.42
CA ILE A 100 -7.07 0.95 -2.32
C ILE A 100 -7.28 2.39 -1.85
N GLU A 101 -8.50 2.77 -1.50
CA GLU A 101 -8.81 4.11 -0.97
C GLU A 101 -7.97 4.41 0.26
N HIS A 102 -7.94 3.49 1.24
CA HIS A 102 -7.13 3.64 2.44
C HIS A 102 -5.63 3.73 2.14
N ALA A 103 -5.09 2.93 1.22
CA ALA A 103 -3.68 2.98 0.85
C ALA A 103 -3.27 4.34 0.25
N VAL A 104 -4.08 4.87 -0.68
CA VAL A 104 -3.84 6.16 -1.34
C VAL A 104 -3.99 7.31 -0.33
N ASP A 105 -5.07 7.31 0.44
CA ASP A 105 -5.33 8.34 1.46
C ASP A 105 -4.28 8.34 2.55
N ALA A 106 -3.87 7.16 3.01
CA ALA A 106 -2.85 7.03 4.03
C ALA A 106 -1.52 7.59 3.56
N ALA A 107 -1.08 7.21 2.36
CA ALA A 107 0.16 7.70 1.79
C ALA A 107 0.16 9.22 1.56
N ALA A 108 -0.96 9.80 1.09
CA ALA A 108 -1.09 11.24 0.91
C ALA A 108 -1.02 11.99 2.25
N LEU A 109 -1.78 11.54 3.24
CA LEU A 109 -1.82 12.14 4.56
C LEU A 109 -0.45 12.06 5.27
N LEU A 110 0.26 10.95 5.09
CA LEU A 110 1.59 10.74 5.66
C LEU A 110 2.65 11.58 4.96
N HIS A 111 2.52 11.81 3.65
CA HIS A 111 3.38 12.74 2.94
C HIS A 111 3.24 14.17 3.47
N ASP A 112 2.00 14.61 3.71
CA ASP A 112 1.70 16.00 4.08
C ASP A 112 1.90 16.30 5.58
N ARG A 113 1.62 15.32 6.47
CA ARG A 113 1.41 15.59 7.90
C ARG A 113 2.15 14.68 8.87
N LEU A 114 3.15 13.93 8.43
CA LEU A 114 3.86 12.91 9.24
C LEU A 114 4.14 13.32 10.70
N ARG A 115 4.67 14.53 10.88
CA ARG A 115 5.05 15.06 12.21
C ARG A 115 3.85 15.33 13.12
N GLU A 116 2.71 15.74 12.55
CA GLU A 116 1.47 16.01 13.31
C GLU A 116 0.80 14.70 13.75
N LEU A 117 0.86 13.68 12.89
CA LEU A 117 0.25 12.36 13.12
C LEU A 117 1.01 11.56 14.18
N GLY A 118 2.33 11.68 14.21
CA GLY A 118 3.16 11.04 15.23
C GLY A 118 2.77 11.46 16.65
N ALA A 119 2.36 12.72 16.84
CA ALA A 119 1.90 13.20 18.15
C ALA A 119 0.51 12.67 18.55
N ALA A 120 -0.32 12.26 17.58
CA ALA A 120 -1.69 11.79 17.78
C ALA A 120 -1.82 10.26 17.94
N SER A 121 -0.83 9.47 17.49
CA SER A 121 -0.83 8.00 17.52
C SER A 121 -0.75 7.37 18.94
N GLY A 122 -1.04 8.13 19.99
CA GLY A 122 -1.00 7.66 21.38
C GLY A 122 -2.29 6.95 21.83
N THR A 123 -2.11 5.77 22.45
CA THR A 123 -3.02 5.09 23.40
C THR A 123 -4.16 4.21 22.87
N VAL A 124 -3.91 3.35 21.87
CA VAL A 124 -4.66 2.08 21.81
C VAL A 124 -3.88 1.01 22.57
N ASP A 125 -4.54 0.30 23.49
CA ASP A 125 -3.94 -0.80 24.26
C ASP A 125 -3.38 -1.86 23.28
N SER A 126 -2.05 -2.01 23.28
CA SER A 126 -1.32 -2.89 22.37
C SER A 126 -1.80 -4.34 22.46
N ARG A 127 -2.29 -4.78 23.63
CA ARG A 127 -2.85 -6.11 23.82
C ARG A 127 -4.20 -6.28 23.13
N ARG A 128 -5.09 -5.30 23.29
CA ARG A 128 -6.41 -5.31 22.62
C ARG A 128 -6.26 -5.27 21.11
N ARG A 129 -5.35 -4.44 20.62
CA ARG A 129 -5.01 -4.37 19.20
C ARG A 129 -4.46 -5.69 18.68
N LEU A 130 -3.50 -6.30 19.39
CA LEU A 130 -2.94 -7.60 18.99
C LEU A 130 -4.00 -8.71 18.98
N ALA A 131 -4.91 -8.73 19.96
CA ALA A 131 -6.01 -9.68 20.00
C ALA A 131 -6.97 -9.48 18.81
N ALA A 132 -7.34 -8.24 18.51
CA ALA A 132 -8.16 -7.91 17.35
C ALA A 132 -7.48 -8.31 16.03
N TRP A 133 -6.17 -8.07 15.92
CA TRP A 133 -5.36 -8.43 14.75
C TRP A 133 -5.30 -9.94 14.56
N ALA A 134 -5.12 -10.71 15.64
CA ALA A 134 -5.13 -12.17 15.59
C ALA A 134 -6.50 -12.70 15.11
N CYS A 135 -7.60 -12.17 15.64
CA CYS A 135 -8.95 -12.56 15.20
C CYS A 135 -9.18 -12.25 13.71
N ALA A 136 -8.76 -11.07 13.24
CA ALA A 136 -8.87 -10.69 11.83
C ALA A 136 -8.02 -11.60 10.92
N ARG A 137 -6.80 -11.93 11.34
CA ARG A 137 -5.91 -12.85 10.61
C ARG A 137 -6.50 -14.25 10.54
N ASP A 138 -7.05 -14.74 11.64
CA ASP A 138 -7.57 -16.10 11.72
C ASP A 138 -8.86 -16.22 10.88
N ALA A 139 -9.71 -15.18 10.83
CA ALA A 139 -10.83 -15.09 9.88
C ALA A 139 -10.35 -15.03 8.42
N ALA A 140 -9.28 -14.28 8.13
CA ALA A 140 -8.66 -14.26 6.80
C ALA A 140 -8.14 -15.65 6.40
N TRP A 141 -7.55 -16.39 7.35
CA TRP A 141 -7.07 -17.74 7.14
C TRP A 141 -8.21 -18.73 6.87
N ALA A 142 -9.24 -18.73 7.73
CA ALA A 142 -10.40 -19.62 7.61
C ALA A 142 -11.15 -19.43 6.28
N SER A 143 -11.19 -18.20 5.76
CA SER A 143 -11.79 -17.89 4.46
C SER A 143 -10.86 -18.05 3.25
N GLY A 144 -9.61 -18.52 3.44
CA GLY A 144 -8.64 -18.71 2.36
C GLY A 144 -8.05 -17.41 1.78
N ARG A 145 -8.21 -16.28 2.47
CA ARG A 145 -7.82 -14.92 2.03
C ARG A 145 -6.56 -14.37 2.67
N ILE A 146 -5.78 -15.22 3.37
CA ILE A 146 -4.57 -14.78 4.08
C ILE A 146 -3.56 -14.05 3.16
N LYS A 147 -3.43 -14.45 1.89
CA LYS A 147 -2.56 -13.76 0.93
C LYS A 147 -3.05 -12.35 0.63
N SER A 148 -4.34 -12.19 0.35
CA SER A 148 -4.95 -10.88 0.10
C SER A 148 -4.86 -9.96 1.31
N TRP A 149 -5.00 -10.54 2.51
CA TRP A 149 -4.85 -9.83 3.77
C TRP A 149 -3.42 -9.29 4.00
N TYR A 150 -2.37 -10.03 3.63
CA TYR A 150 -1.00 -9.51 3.67
C TYR A 150 -0.76 -8.45 2.58
N ARG A 151 -1.27 -8.66 1.36
CA ARG A 151 -1.12 -7.69 0.27
C ARG A 151 -1.80 -6.36 0.56
N ALA A 152 -2.95 -6.37 1.23
CA ALA A 152 -3.62 -5.14 1.66
C ALA A 152 -2.72 -4.31 2.60
N GLN A 153 -2.02 -4.98 3.52
CA GLN A 153 -1.07 -4.29 4.40
C GLN A 153 0.13 -3.73 3.62
N ASP A 154 0.70 -4.50 2.71
CA ASP A 154 1.86 -4.08 1.92
C ASP A 154 1.49 -2.92 0.98
N ALA A 155 0.29 -2.94 0.38
CA ALA A 155 -0.24 -1.84 -0.41
C ALA A 155 -0.45 -0.56 0.42
N ALA A 156 -0.83 -0.67 1.69
CA ALA A 156 -1.00 0.50 2.55
C ALA A 156 0.34 1.08 3.01
N TRP A 157 1.35 0.24 3.24
CA TRP A 157 2.72 0.67 3.52
C TRP A 157 3.72 -0.45 3.25
N GLU A 158 4.52 -0.29 2.19
CA GLU A 158 5.50 -1.28 1.75
C GLU A 158 6.63 -1.51 2.76
N ARG A 159 7.02 -2.77 2.97
CA ARG A 159 7.98 -3.16 4.01
C ARG A 159 9.41 -2.65 3.75
N CYS A 160 9.84 -2.51 2.50
CA CYS A 160 11.15 -1.94 2.20
C CYS A 160 11.24 -0.46 2.61
N HIS A 161 10.10 0.24 2.70
CA HIS A 161 10.00 1.57 3.27
C HIS A 161 9.86 1.57 4.81
N MET A 162 9.91 0.39 5.44
CA MET A 162 10.08 0.22 6.88
C MET A 162 11.52 -0.13 7.29
N ASP A 163 12.45 -0.34 6.35
CA ASP A 163 13.72 -1.01 6.67
C ASP A 163 14.54 -0.26 7.75
N GLU A 164 14.67 -0.93 8.89
CA GLU A 164 14.92 -0.40 10.24
C GLU A 164 16.41 -0.14 10.52
N ARG A 165 17.30 -0.29 9.54
CA ARG A 165 18.74 -0.45 9.81
C ARG A 165 19.46 0.74 10.46
N THR A 166 18.81 1.90 10.61
CA THR A 166 19.44 3.13 11.13
C THR A 166 18.48 4.08 11.86
N LEU A 167 17.39 3.59 12.49
CA LEU A 167 16.35 4.52 12.94
C LEU A 167 16.61 5.13 14.35
N ARG A 168 16.67 6.47 14.42
CA ARG A 168 16.73 7.28 15.66
C ARG A 168 15.35 7.37 16.33
N GLU A 169 15.26 7.91 17.55
CA GLU A 169 14.02 7.98 18.36
C GLU A 169 12.84 8.71 17.69
N ASP A 170 13.14 9.67 16.81
CA ASP A 170 12.19 10.39 15.95
C ASP A 170 11.59 9.50 14.84
N GLU A 171 12.24 8.40 14.47
CA GLU A 171 11.78 7.47 13.44
C GLU A 171 10.95 6.30 14.00
N ARG A 172 10.95 6.08 15.33
CA ARG A 172 10.00 5.18 16.02
C ARG A 172 8.54 5.62 15.88
N LEU A 173 8.32 6.94 15.73
CA LEU A 173 6.99 7.51 15.44
C LEU A 173 6.44 6.99 14.10
N CYS A 174 7.31 6.76 13.12
CA CYS A 174 6.93 6.19 11.84
C CYS A 174 6.52 4.72 11.97
N ALA A 175 7.13 3.93 12.87
CA ALA A 175 6.82 2.51 13.05
C ALA A 175 5.41 2.27 13.62
N ASN A 176 4.99 3.07 14.63
CA ASN A 176 3.64 2.95 15.19
C ASN A 176 2.57 3.34 14.17
N LEU A 177 2.81 4.42 13.43
CA LEU A 177 1.91 4.93 12.41
C LEU A 177 1.82 4.00 11.20
N ALA A 178 2.96 3.45 10.75
CA ALA A 178 2.99 2.41 9.71
C ALA A 178 2.22 1.16 10.17
N THR A 179 2.36 0.76 11.44
CA THR A 179 1.59 -0.37 11.97
C THR A 179 0.09 -0.04 11.99
N ALA A 180 -0.31 1.16 12.41
CA ALA A 180 -1.71 1.60 12.40
C ALA A 180 -2.32 1.58 10.99
N VAL A 181 -1.57 2.07 10.00
CA VAL A 181 -1.98 2.09 8.58
C VAL A 181 -2.14 0.67 8.05
N ARG A 182 -1.21 -0.23 8.37
CA ARG A 182 -1.26 -1.64 7.96
C ARG A 182 -2.40 -2.38 8.66
N ASP A 183 -2.59 -2.18 9.96
CA ASP A 183 -3.68 -2.78 10.74
C ASP A 183 -5.05 -2.39 10.17
N ALA A 184 -5.21 -1.11 9.82
CA ALA A 184 -6.43 -0.62 9.18
C ALA A 184 -6.67 -1.29 7.81
N ALA A 185 -5.64 -1.37 6.97
CA ALA A 185 -5.75 -2.03 5.66
C ALA A 185 -6.08 -3.52 5.78
N ALA A 186 -5.45 -4.21 6.73
CA ALA A 186 -5.73 -5.59 7.08
C ALA A 186 -7.20 -5.77 7.50
N ALA A 187 -7.72 -4.89 8.35
CA ALA A 187 -9.12 -4.93 8.80
C ALA A 187 -10.09 -4.70 7.64
N LEU A 188 -9.83 -3.71 6.77
CA LEU A 188 -10.65 -3.40 5.60
C LEU A 188 -10.72 -4.58 4.61
N ALA A 189 -9.60 -5.27 4.37
CA ALA A 189 -9.56 -6.42 3.47
C ALA A 189 -10.52 -7.56 3.86
N VAL A 190 -10.86 -7.66 5.15
CA VAL A 190 -11.78 -8.67 5.70
C VAL A 190 -13.01 -8.05 6.38
N ALA A 191 -13.39 -6.84 6.00
CA ALA A 191 -14.55 -6.14 6.58
C ALA A 191 -15.86 -6.95 6.44
N ASP A 192 -16.01 -7.69 5.34
CA ASP A 192 -17.15 -8.59 5.08
C ASP A 192 -17.19 -9.81 6.01
N LEU A 193 -16.08 -10.15 6.69
CA LEU A 193 -16.01 -11.24 7.66
C LEU A 193 -16.39 -10.82 9.08
N VAL A 194 -16.72 -9.55 9.32
CA VAL A 194 -17.16 -9.11 10.65
C VAL A 194 -18.40 -9.88 11.08
N GLY A 195 -18.32 -10.55 12.22
CA GLY A 195 -19.36 -11.45 12.73
C GLY A 195 -19.17 -12.93 12.34
N SER A 196 -18.16 -13.24 11.53
CA SER A 196 -17.68 -14.62 11.31
C SER A 196 -16.66 -15.00 12.38
N ASP A 197 -16.74 -16.23 12.86
CA ASP A 197 -15.85 -16.76 13.90
C ASP A 197 -15.75 -15.81 15.11
N ASP A 198 -14.53 -15.59 15.62
CA ASP A 198 -14.24 -14.67 16.73
C ASP A 198 -13.99 -13.21 16.27
N PHE A 199 -14.10 -12.91 14.97
CA PHE A 199 -13.83 -11.57 14.45
C PHE A 199 -15.05 -10.65 14.59
N THR A 200 -15.13 -9.94 15.71
CA THR A 200 -16.25 -9.06 16.05
C THR A 200 -16.14 -7.66 15.45
N ARG A 201 -17.27 -6.91 15.46
CA ARG A 201 -17.25 -5.47 15.13
C ARG A 201 -16.29 -4.69 16.02
N SER A 202 -16.21 -5.03 17.30
CA SER A 202 -15.28 -4.37 18.22
C SER A 202 -13.83 -4.60 17.81
N HIS A 203 -13.46 -5.79 17.33
CA HIS A 203 -12.12 -6.07 16.81
C HIS A 203 -11.83 -5.21 15.58
N PHE A 204 -12.76 -5.15 14.63
CA PHE A 204 -12.64 -4.29 13.44
C PHE A 204 -12.42 -2.82 13.81
N GLU A 205 -13.24 -2.26 14.71
CA GLU A 205 -13.09 -0.87 15.15
C GLU A 205 -11.76 -0.62 15.88
N THR A 206 -11.30 -1.59 16.69
CA THR A 206 -10.01 -1.49 17.40
C THR A 206 -8.82 -1.37 16.44
N LEU A 207 -8.89 -2.01 15.26
CA LEU A 207 -7.84 -1.93 14.25
C LEU A 207 -7.87 -0.62 13.44
N LEU A 208 -9.05 -0.01 13.29
CA LEU A 208 -9.22 1.26 12.58
C LEU A 208 -8.98 2.49 13.46
N GLU A 209 -9.22 2.38 14.76
CA GLU A 209 -9.16 3.49 15.72
C GLU A 209 -7.83 4.27 15.66
N PRO A 210 -6.64 3.65 15.69
CA PRO A 210 -5.38 4.37 15.61
C PRO A 210 -5.27 5.27 14.36
N TRP A 211 -5.74 4.76 13.22
CA TRP A 211 -5.72 5.49 11.96
C TRP A 211 -6.72 6.66 11.95
N ARG A 212 -7.93 6.44 12.46
CA ARG A 212 -8.96 7.49 12.52
C ARG A 212 -8.61 8.64 13.46
N LEU A 213 -7.86 8.36 14.53
CA LEU A 213 -7.35 9.41 15.42
C LEU A 213 -6.26 10.26 14.75
N CYS A 214 -5.55 9.67 13.78
CA CYS A 214 -4.53 10.36 13.01
C CYS A 214 -5.14 11.16 11.84
N SER A 215 -6.19 10.66 11.17
CA SER A 215 -6.85 11.40 10.08
C SER A 215 -7.79 12.48 10.63
N PRO A 216 -7.52 13.80 10.46
CA PRO A 216 -8.39 14.85 10.95
C PRO A 216 -9.68 14.90 10.11
N GLY A 217 -10.70 14.15 10.55
CA GLY A 217 -11.98 13.98 9.87
C GLY A 217 -11.87 12.99 8.71
N GLY A 218 -12.77 12.01 8.54
CA GLY A 218 -14.18 12.32 8.36
C GLY A 218 -14.45 13.33 7.23
N ALA A 219 -13.48 13.60 6.35
CA ALA A 219 -13.62 14.54 5.24
C ALA A 219 -14.29 13.85 4.04
N SER A 220 -15.54 13.47 4.23
CA SER A 220 -16.53 13.76 3.18
C SER A 220 -16.31 15.22 2.76
N THR A 221 -16.30 15.50 1.46
CA THR A 221 -16.17 16.83 0.86
C THR A 221 -14.81 17.55 0.97
N ARG A 222 -13.85 17.14 0.13
CA ARG A 222 -13.01 18.11 -0.61
C ARG A 222 -13.09 17.85 -2.10
N THR A 223 -14.09 18.49 -2.69
CA THR A 223 -14.05 19.20 -3.97
C THR A 223 -12.89 18.80 -4.88
N ARG A 224 -13.16 17.87 -5.82
CA ARG A 224 -12.50 17.89 -7.12
C ARG A 224 -12.71 19.30 -7.70
N ALA A 225 -11.75 20.17 -7.48
CA ALA A 225 -11.62 21.38 -8.26
C ALA A 225 -11.29 20.92 -9.68
N LEU A 226 -12.34 20.78 -10.48
CA LEU A 226 -12.28 20.83 -11.93
C LEU A 226 -11.60 22.14 -12.31
N HIS A 227 -10.31 22.10 -12.61
CA HIS A 227 -9.70 23.14 -13.41
C HIS A 227 -10.20 22.95 -14.85
N ARG A 228 -11.01 23.91 -15.27
CA ARG A 228 -11.29 24.25 -16.67
C ARG A 228 -10.00 24.58 -17.41
#